data_AF-A0A813JV91-F1
#
_entry.id   AF-A0A813JV91-F1
#
_cell.length_a   1.000
_cell.length_b   1.000
_cell.length_c   1.000
_cell.angle_alpha   90.00
_cell.angle_beta   90.00
_cell.angle_gamma   90.00
#
_symmetry.space_group_name_H-M   'P 1'
#
loop_
_entity.id
_entity.type
_entity.pdbx_description
1 polymer ?
#
loop_
_entity_poly.entity_id
_entity_poly.type
_entity_poly.pdbx_seq_one_letter_code
_entity_poly.pdbx_strand_id
1 'polypeptide(L)'
;MLALGFGKRKKIVNEFLFGCFLVVNLLYNYLMSIFTPPGQPPEYTGTASGSNVDQELGEQPVPPKQCPRCQGLKPPRTHHCSVCKRCVLKMDHHCPWINNCVGWNNYRYFCLFMLFLAMSCLFVVIISFPIFMQAMFPNGRRRQGSPRHLGFWDAQCVALSGLMSLCILLALCLLGGFH
;
A
#
# COMPACT_ATOMS: atom_id res chain seq x y z
N MET A 1 34.09 -25.22 -10.40
CA MET A 1 33.70 -24.59 -9.11
C MET A 1 33.52 -23.07 -9.18
N LEU A 2 34.32 -22.32 -9.96
CA LEU A 2 34.23 -20.85 -10.05
C LEU A 2 32.90 -20.30 -10.64
N ALA A 3 32.36 -20.94 -11.69
CA ALA A 3 31.09 -20.50 -12.32
C ALA A 3 29.85 -20.64 -11.41
N LEU A 4 29.82 -21.67 -10.55
CA LEU A 4 28.76 -21.90 -9.57
C LEU A 4 28.77 -20.83 -8.45
N GLY A 5 29.94 -20.32 -8.09
CA GLY A 5 30.09 -19.22 -7.14
C GLY A 5 29.63 -17.87 -7.71
N PHE A 6 29.94 -17.63 -8.99
CA PHE A 6 29.54 -16.42 -9.70
C PHE A 6 28.03 -16.31 -9.90
N GLY A 7 27.36 -17.41 -10.29
CA GLY A 7 25.90 -17.47 -10.42
C GLY A 7 25.17 -17.22 -9.10
N LYS A 8 25.66 -17.82 -8.00
CA LYS A 8 25.11 -17.57 -6.65
C LYS A 8 25.29 -16.13 -6.19
N ARG A 9 26.46 -15.53 -6.43
CA ARG A 9 26.72 -14.12 -6.09
C ARG A 9 25.81 -13.18 -6.88
N LYS A 10 25.63 -13.41 -8.19
CA LYS A 10 24.70 -12.65 -9.04
C LYS A 10 23.25 -12.74 -8.56
N LYS A 11 22.78 -13.93 -8.20
CA LYS A 11 21.42 -14.13 -7.67
C LYS A 11 21.18 -13.29 -6.40
N ILE A 12 22.12 -13.35 -5.45
CA ILE A 12 22.02 -12.60 -4.18
C ILE A 12 21.98 -11.09 -4.45
N VAL A 13 22.83 -10.58 -5.35
CA VAL A 13 22.84 -9.16 -5.72
C VAL A 13 21.50 -8.75 -6.34
N ASN A 14 20.95 -9.55 -7.25
CA ASN A 14 19.68 -9.25 -7.89
C ASN A 14 18.51 -9.24 -6.90
N GLU A 15 18.45 -10.21 -5.98
CA GLU A 15 17.45 -10.26 -4.92
C GLU A 15 17.56 -9.03 -4.00
N PHE A 16 18.77 -8.63 -3.63
CA PHE A 16 19.00 -7.44 -2.83
C PHE A 16 18.54 -6.15 -3.53
N LEU A 17 18.89 -5.99 -4.81
CA LEU A 17 18.49 -4.82 -5.60
C LEU A 17 16.96 -4.76 -5.78
N PHE A 18 16.33 -5.90 -6.05
CA PHE A 18 14.88 -5.97 -6.15
C PHE A 18 14.20 -5.66 -4.81
N GLY A 19 14.74 -6.18 -3.69
CA GLY A 19 14.28 -5.84 -2.35
C GLY A 19 14.39 -4.34 -2.06
N CYS A 20 15.51 -3.71 -2.41
CA CYS A 20 15.69 -2.26 -2.26
C CYS A 20 14.67 -1.48 -3.10
N PHE A 21 14.42 -1.90 -4.35
CA PHE A 21 13.41 -1.29 -5.21
C PHE A 21 12.01 -1.35 -4.58
N LEU A 22 11.62 -2.51 -4.04
CA LEU A 22 10.33 -2.67 -3.37
C LEU A 22 10.21 -1.76 -2.13
N VAL A 23 11.24 -1.72 -1.29
CA VAL A 23 11.26 -0.90 -0.06
C VAL A 23 11.19 0.60 -0.40
N VAL A 24 11.96 1.07 -1.38
CA VAL A 24 11.94 2.48 -1.78
C VAL A 24 10.56 2.88 -2.28
N ASN A 25 9.93 2.06 -3.13
CA ASN A 25 8.59 2.35 -3.64
C ASN A 25 7.52 2.24 -2.55
N LEU A 26 7.62 1.27 -1.65
CA LEU A 26 6.73 1.12 -0.50
C LEU A 26 6.76 2.38 0.37
N LEU A 27 7.95 2.81 0.76
CA LEU A 27 8.14 4.00 1.60
C LEU A 27 7.69 5.26 0.88
N TYR A 28 8.10 5.46 -0.37
CA TYR A 28 7.70 6.63 -1.14
C TYR A 28 6.17 6.75 -1.22
N ASN A 29 5.48 5.68 -1.62
CA ASN A 29 4.02 5.73 -1.77
C ASN A 29 3.32 5.86 -0.41
N TYR A 30 3.81 5.22 0.64
CA TYR A 30 3.29 5.39 2.00
C TYR A 30 3.38 6.86 2.46
N LEU A 31 4.55 7.48 2.31
CA LEU A 31 4.76 8.88 2.67
C LEU A 31 3.90 9.80 1.81
N MET A 32 3.77 9.54 0.51
CA MET A 32 2.91 10.33 -0.37
C MET A 32 1.42 10.19 -0.01
N SER A 33 0.95 9.02 0.44
CA SER A 33 -0.41 8.86 0.95
C SER A 33 -0.69 9.69 2.20
N ILE A 34 0.30 9.82 3.09
CA ILE A 34 0.21 10.63 4.31
C ILE A 34 0.23 12.12 3.96
N PHE A 35 1.25 12.57 3.25
CA PHE A 35 1.54 14.00 3.09
C PHE A 35 0.79 14.68 1.95
N THR A 36 0.31 13.91 0.96
CA THR A 36 -0.53 14.49 -0.10
C THR A 36 -1.93 14.77 0.45
N PRO A 37 -2.43 16.01 0.41
CA PRO A 37 -3.81 16.30 0.77
C PRO A 37 -4.76 15.48 -0.11
N PRO A 38 -5.88 14.96 0.42
CA PRO A 38 -6.77 14.04 -0.30
C PRO A 38 -7.58 14.72 -1.42
N GLY A 39 -7.49 16.05 -1.55
CA GLY A 39 -8.30 16.85 -2.46
C GLY A 39 -9.45 17.52 -1.72
N GLN A 40 -9.64 18.80 -1.98
CA GLN A 40 -10.74 19.61 -1.44
C GLN A 40 -11.67 19.99 -2.59
N PRO A 41 -12.99 20.09 -2.37
CA PRO A 41 -13.88 20.64 -3.39
C PRO A 41 -13.52 22.11 -3.66
N PRO A 42 -13.70 22.60 -4.89
CA PRO A 42 -13.53 24.01 -5.19
C PRO A 42 -14.48 24.86 -4.34
N GLU A 43 -13.97 25.99 -3.86
CA GLU A 43 -14.77 26.96 -3.12
C GLU A 43 -15.65 27.69 -4.13
N TYR A 44 -16.92 27.35 -4.21
CA TYR A 44 -17.89 28.12 -4.99
C TYR A 44 -18.24 29.38 -4.20
N THR A 45 -17.40 30.40 -4.32
CA THR A 45 -17.71 31.74 -3.83
C THR A 45 -18.72 32.39 -4.78
N GLY A 46 -19.96 32.51 -4.32
CA GLY A 46 -20.89 33.50 -4.87
C GLY A 46 -21.91 32.95 -5.86
N THR A 47 -23.17 33.08 -5.42
CA THR A 47 -24.39 33.17 -6.23
C THR A 47 -24.80 31.95 -7.04
N ALA A 48 -26.00 31.49 -6.76
CA ALA A 48 -26.87 30.86 -7.74
C ALA A 48 -27.22 31.86 -8.87
N SER A 49 -26.23 32.35 -9.59
CA SER A 49 -26.41 33.10 -10.83
C SER A 49 -25.68 32.33 -11.91
N GLY A 50 -26.48 31.68 -12.74
CA GLY A 50 -26.04 30.87 -13.85
C GLY A 50 -24.98 31.59 -14.68
N SER A 51 -23.82 30.97 -14.77
CA SER A 51 -22.92 31.16 -15.89
C SER A 51 -22.77 29.80 -16.56
N ASN A 52 -23.29 29.74 -17.79
CA ASN A 52 -23.11 28.65 -18.73
C ASN A 52 -21.65 28.19 -18.72
N VAL A 53 -21.39 27.02 -18.13
CA VAL A 53 -20.16 26.28 -18.36
C VAL A 53 -20.60 25.06 -19.16
N ASP A 54 -20.18 25.09 -20.42
CA ASP A 54 -20.46 24.19 -21.53
C ASP A 54 -20.86 22.77 -21.10
N GLN A 55 -22.14 22.51 -21.36
CA GLN A 55 -22.77 21.21 -21.26
C GLN A 55 -22.30 20.35 -22.44
N GLU A 56 -21.16 19.68 -22.29
CA GLU A 56 -20.84 18.49 -23.08
C GLU A 56 -20.70 17.28 -22.16
N LEU A 57 -21.84 16.67 -21.83
CA LEU A 57 -22.05 15.22 -21.64
C LEU A 57 -23.47 15.04 -21.11
N GLY A 58 -24.29 14.35 -21.88
CA GLY A 58 -25.69 14.11 -21.58
C GLY A 58 -25.89 13.31 -20.31
N GLU A 59 -26.13 13.99 -19.20
CA GLU A 59 -26.85 13.47 -18.04
C GLU A 59 -27.41 14.67 -17.27
N GLN A 60 -28.70 14.63 -16.91
CA GLN A 60 -29.38 15.71 -16.19
C GLN A 60 -28.54 16.15 -14.97
N PRO A 61 -28.15 17.43 -14.84
CA PRO A 61 -27.26 17.84 -13.76
C PRO A 61 -28.03 17.78 -12.45
N VAL A 62 -27.86 16.68 -11.70
CA VAL A 62 -28.35 16.57 -10.32
C VAL A 62 -27.75 17.76 -9.55
N PRO A 63 -28.57 18.64 -8.95
CA PRO A 63 -28.04 19.82 -8.29
C PRO A 63 -27.07 19.40 -7.18
N PRO A 64 -25.87 20.00 -7.11
CA PRO A 64 -24.85 19.61 -6.14
C PRO A 64 -25.40 19.78 -4.73
N LYS A 65 -25.45 18.68 -3.96
CA LYS A 65 -25.95 18.69 -2.58
C LYS A 65 -25.04 19.58 -1.73
N GLN A 66 -25.59 20.44 -0.89
CA GLN A 66 -24.80 21.23 0.04
C GLN A 66 -24.33 20.37 1.22
N CYS A 67 -23.14 20.64 1.75
CA CYS A 67 -22.68 20.04 3.00
C CYS A 67 -23.31 20.77 4.19
N PRO A 68 -24.04 20.09 5.09
CA PRO A 68 -24.67 20.77 6.24
C PRO A 68 -23.65 21.32 7.25
N ARG A 69 -22.42 20.77 7.29
CA ARG A 69 -21.37 21.18 8.26
C ARG A 69 -20.41 22.20 7.69
N CYS A 70 -20.03 22.07 6.41
CA CYS A 70 -19.11 23.00 5.75
C CYS A 70 -19.83 24.12 5.01
N GLN A 71 -21.15 24.02 4.82
CA GLN A 71 -22.00 24.94 4.06
C GLN A 71 -21.61 25.16 2.59
N GLY A 72 -20.56 24.49 2.08
CA GLY A 72 -20.21 24.49 0.65
C GLY A 72 -21.00 23.47 -0.18
N LEU A 73 -21.07 23.73 -1.49
CA LEU A 73 -21.60 22.78 -2.47
C LEU A 73 -20.71 21.54 -2.56
N LYS A 74 -21.31 20.35 -2.65
CA LYS A 74 -20.59 19.08 -2.81
C LYS A 74 -20.65 18.65 -4.27
N PRO A 75 -19.52 18.74 -5.02
CA PRO A 75 -19.42 18.07 -6.31
C PRO A 75 -19.74 16.57 -6.19
N PRO A 76 -20.10 15.89 -7.30
CA PRO A 76 -20.34 14.45 -7.31
C PRO A 76 -19.24 13.66 -6.59
N ARG A 77 -19.64 12.62 -5.84
CA ARG A 77 -18.74 11.76 -5.04
C ARG A 77 -17.92 12.46 -3.94
N THR A 78 -18.25 13.70 -3.57
CA THR A 78 -17.64 14.38 -2.42
C THR A 78 -18.33 13.97 -1.13
N HIS A 79 -17.56 13.64 -0.09
CA HIS A 79 -18.10 13.32 1.24
C HIS A 79 -17.42 14.14 2.32
N HIS A 80 -18.16 14.43 3.39
CA HIS A 80 -17.62 15.13 4.55
C HIS A 80 -17.03 14.09 5.51
N CYS A 81 -15.74 14.20 5.79
CA CYS A 81 -15.10 13.37 6.81
C CYS A 81 -15.30 14.00 8.19
N SER A 82 -15.97 13.29 9.09
CA SER A 82 -16.19 13.73 10.47
C SER A 82 -14.91 13.78 11.30
N VAL A 83 -13.86 13.05 10.92
CA VAL A 83 -12.56 13.03 11.60
C VAL A 83 -11.73 14.24 11.15
N CYS A 84 -11.53 14.40 9.83
CA CYS A 84 -10.77 15.52 9.26
C CYS A 84 -11.53 16.87 9.27
N LYS A 85 -12.82 16.88 9.63
CA LYS A 85 -13.70 18.06 9.69
C LYS A 85 -13.77 18.86 8.38
N ARG A 86 -13.63 18.20 7.24
CA ARG A 86 -13.65 18.82 5.91
C ARG A 86 -14.34 17.93 4.87
N CYS A 87 -14.81 18.55 3.79
CA CYS A 87 -15.22 17.82 2.59
C CYS A 87 -14.00 17.36 1.80
N VAL A 88 -14.04 16.10 1.35
CA VAL A 88 -12.97 15.47 0.58
C VAL A 88 -13.52 15.05 -0.78
N LEU A 89 -12.82 15.45 -1.84
CA LEU A 89 -13.19 15.18 -3.22
C LEU A 89 -12.97 13.70 -3.56
N LYS A 90 -13.96 13.06 -4.20
CA LYS A 90 -13.98 11.60 -4.46
C LYS A 90 -13.47 10.80 -3.25
N MET A 91 -14.00 11.14 -2.07
CA MET A 91 -13.61 10.51 -0.82
C MET A 91 -13.91 9.02 -0.89
N ASP A 92 -12.91 8.21 -0.59
CA ASP A 92 -13.05 6.78 -0.40
C ASP A 92 -13.27 6.51 1.10
N HIS A 93 -12.26 6.74 1.93
CA HIS A 93 -12.39 6.61 3.39
C HIS A 93 -11.43 7.52 4.17
N HIS A 94 -11.61 7.59 5.48
CA HIS A 94 -10.58 8.07 6.39
C HIS A 94 -9.77 6.88 6.87
N CYS A 95 -8.45 6.92 6.65
CA CYS A 95 -7.57 5.83 7.00
C CYS A 95 -6.73 6.21 8.22
N PRO A 96 -6.95 5.57 9.39
CA PRO A 96 -6.18 5.84 10.60
C PRO A 96 -4.68 5.56 10.42
N TRP A 97 -4.33 4.57 9.57
CA TRP A 97 -2.96 4.11 9.35
C TRP A 97 -2.05 5.10 8.63
N ILE A 98 -2.64 6.04 7.88
CA ILE A 98 -1.93 7.16 7.26
C ILE A 98 -2.31 8.50 7.90
N ASN A 99 -3.14 8.48 8.94
CA ASN A 99 -3.71 9.66 9.60
C ASN A 99 -4.23 10.72 8.60
N ASN A 100 -4.87 10.27 7.53
CA ASN A 100 -5.35 11.13 6.45
C ASN A 100 -6.56 10.46 5.76
N CYS A 101 -7.35 11.25 5.04
CA CYS A 101 -8.33 10.68 4.13
C CYS A 101 -7.63 10.13 2.88
N VAL A 102 -8.22 9.10 2.30
CA VAL A 102 -7.96 8.68 0.93
C VAL A 102 -9.04 9.33 0.06
N GLY A 103 -8.60 10.18 -0.87
CA GLY A 103 -9.46 10.92 -1.78
C GLY A 103 -8.75 11.13 -3.11
N TRP A 104 -9.36 11.94 -3.99
CA TRP A 104 -8.94 12.12 -5.36
C TRP A 104 -7.42 12.30 -5.57
N ASN A 105 -6.78 13.19 -4.82
CA ASN A 105 -5.39 13.57 -5.06
C ASN A 105 -4.37 12.52 -4.58
N ASN A 106 -4.71 11.74 -3.55
CA ASN A 106 -3.79 10.77 -2.95
C ASN A 106 -4.19 9.30 -3.17
N TYR A 107 -5.33 9.05 -3.82
CA TYR A 107 -5.83 7.70 -4.13
C TYR A 107 -4.78 6.84 -4.82
N ARG A 108 -4.11 7.37 -5.86
CA ARG A 108 -3.07 6.64 -6.61
C ARG A 108 -1.93 6.17 -5.72
N TYR A 109 -1.47 7.01 -4.79
CA TYR A 109 -0.37 6.68 -3.89
C TYR A 109 -0.81 5.61 -2.90
N PHE A 110 -2.05 5.69 -2.41
CA PHE A 110 -2.59 4.68 -1.51
C PHE A 110 -2.70 3.31 -2.20
N CYS A 111 -3.21 3.25 -3.43
CA CYS A 111 -3.27 1.99 -4.19
C CYS A 111 -1.86 1.42 -4.46
N LEU A 112 -0.91 2.26 -4.85
CA LEU A 112 0.47 1.82 -5.07
C LEU A 112 1.14 1.37 -3.77
N PHE A 113 0.92 2.06 -2.66
CA PHE A 113 1.37 1.64 -1.33
C PHE A 113 0.88 0.22 -1.00
N MET A 114 -0.41 -0.06 -1.17
CA MET A 114 -1.00 -1.38 -0.91
C MET A 114 -0.42 -2.45 -1.85
N LEU A 115 -0.22 -2.13 -3.13
CA LEU A 115 0.41 -3.02 -4.10
C LEU A 115 1.86 -3.36 -3.72
N PHE A 116 2.69 -2.35 -3.42
CA PHE A 116 4.08 -2.56 -3.02
C PHE A 116 4.19 -3.26 -1.66
N LEU A 117 3.23 -3.05 -0.75
CA LEU A 117 3.15 -3.80 0.51
C LEU A 117 2.87 -5.28 0.25
N ALA A 118 1.89 -5.60 -0.61
CA ALA A 118 1.58 -6.97 -0.99
C ALA A 118 2.76 -7.66 -1.69
N MET A 119 3.39 -6.99 -2.66
CA MET A 119 4.58 -7.51 -3.34
C MET A 119 5.76 -7.72 -2.39
N SER A 120 5.98 -6.81 -1.43
CA SER A 120 7.02 -6.95 -0.41
C SER A 120 6.76 -8.14 0.51
N CYS A 121 5.50 -8.34 0.95
CA CYS A 121 5.12 -9.49 1.75
C CYS A 121 5.34 -10.81 0.98
N LEU A 122 4.90 -10.87 -0.27
CA LEU A 122 5.10 -12.04 -1.13
C LEU A 122 6.60 -12.34 -1.35
N PHE A 123 7.40 -11.30 -1.57
CA PHE A 123 8.85 -11.44 -1.72
C PHE A 123 9.52 -12.01 -0.47
N VAL A 124 9.15 -11.52 0.72
CA VAL A 124 9.64 -12.06 2.00
C VAL A 124 9.20 -13.51 2.19
N VAL A 125 7.95 -13.86 1.87
CA VAL A 125 7.47 -15.26 1.93
C VAL A 125 8.31 -16.17 1.03
N ILE A 126 8.57 -15.78 -0.22
CA ILE A 126 9.34 -16.59 -1.18
C ILE A 126 10.79 -16.78 -0.71
N ILE A 127 11.46 -15.72 -0.25
CA ILE A 127 12.85 -15.80 0.21
C ILE A 127 12.97 -16.56 1.53
N SER A 128 12.01 -16.40 2.45
CA SER A 128 12.04 -17.05 3.76
C SER A 128 11.65 -18.53 3.70
N PHE A 129 10.89 -18.96 2.69
CA PHE A 129 10.35 -20.32 2.58
C PHE A 129 11.39 -21.44 2.71
N PRO A 130 12.56 -21.43 2.04
CA PRO A 130 13.55 -22.50 2.20
C PRO A 130 14.13 -22.59 3.62
N ILE A 131 14.29 -21.44 4.29
CA ILE A 131 14.79 -21.36 5.67
C ILE A 131 13.71 -21.84 6.64
N PHE A 132 12.46 -21.45 6.41
CA PHE A 132 11.30 -21.94 7.13
C PHE A 132 11.20 -23.47 7.06
N MET A 133 11.29 -24.06 5.86
CA MET A 133 11.22 -25.50 5.68
C MET A 133 12.38 -26.23 6.37
N GLN A 134 13.58 -25.66 6.38
CA GLN A 134 14.72 -26.22 7.12
C GLN A 134 14.53 -26.17 8.65
N ALA A 135 13.91 -25.10 9.15
CA ALA A 135 13.61 -24.94 10.57
C ALA A 135 12.50 -25.90 11.03
N MET A 136 11.46 -26.09 10.22
CA MET A 136 10.31 -26.96 10.54
C MET A 136 10.60 -28.45 10.34
N PHE A 137 11.38 -28.79 9.32
CA PHE A 137 11.73 -30.18 8.98
C PHE A 137 13.25 -30.36 8.99
N PRO A 138 13.88 -30.35 10.16
CA PRO A 138 15.31 -30.59 10.26
C PRO A 138 15.60 -32.03 9.85
N ASN A 139 16.06 -32.24 8.61
CA ASN A 139 16.58 -33.53 8.19
C ASN A 139 17.75 -33.91 9.12
N GLY A 140 17.68 -35.09 9.75
CA GLY A 140 18.68 -35.59 10.73
C GLY A 140 20.12 -35.71 10.21
N ARG A 141 20.41 -35.32 8.97
CA ARG A 141 21.77 -35.16 8.45
C ARG A 141 22.29 -33.77 8.78
N ARG A 142 22.68 -33.56 10.05
CA ARG A 142 23.61 -32.47 10.42
C ARG A 142 24.93 -32.70 9.69
N ARG A 143 25.13 -32.07 8.54
CA ARG A 143 26.44 -31.99 7.90
C ARG A 143 27.26 -30.94 8.67
N GLN A 144 28.01 -31.38 9.67
CA GLN A 144 29.03 -30.57 10.32
C GLN A 144 29.98 -30.03 9.23
N GLY A 145 30.08 -28.70 9.09
CA GLY A 145 31.06 -28.05 8.19
C GLY A 145 30.53 -27.12 7.09
N SER A 146 29.26 -26.71 7.07
CA SER A 146 28.78 -25.68 6.13
C SER A 146 29.18 -24.25 6.57
N PRO A 147 29.84 -23.41 5.74
CA PRO A 147 30.34 -22.07 6.12
C PRO A 147 29.28 -20.98 6.40
N ARG A 148 28.01 -21.33 6.54
CA ARG A 148 26.93 -20.41 6.95
C ARG A 148 25.96 -21.18 7.82
N HIS A 149 26.35 -21.44 9.06
CA HIS A 149 25.38 -21.89 10.04
C HIS A 149 24.54 -20.67 10.42
N LEU A 150 23.42 -20.47 9.72
CA LEU A 150 22.38 -19.55 10.18
C LEU A 150 22.07 -19.96 11.63
N GLY A 151 22.20 -19.04 12.59
CA GLY A 151 21.97 -19.35 13.99
C GLY A 151 20.54 -19.85 14.20
N PHE A 152 20.30 -20.60 15.28
CA PHE A 152 18.95 -21.00 15.66
C PHE A 152 17.99 -19.79 15.72
N TRP A 153 18.47 -18.70 16.32
CA TRP A 153 17.76 -17.43 16.41
C TRP A 153 17.53 -16.78 15.04
N ASP A 154 18.53 -16.80 14.16
CA ASP A 154 18.40 -16.24 12.81
C ASP A 154 17.34 -16.97 11.99
N ALA A 155 17.32 -18.31 12.07
CA ALA A 155 16.32 -19.13 11.40
C ALA A 155 14.91 -18.87 11.94
N GLN A 156 14.76 -18.72 13.26
CA GLN A 156 13.49 -18.35 13.89
C GLN A 156 13.02 -16.96 13.45
N CYS A 157 13.90 -15.95 13.47
CA CYS A 157 13.56 -14.59 13.05
C CYS A 157 13.08 -14.55 11.58
N VAL A 158 13.76 -15.27 10.68
CA VAL A 158 13.36 -15.35 9.27
C VAL A 158 12.03 -16.09 9.10
N ALA A 159 11.82 -17.19 9.82
CA ALA A 159 10.56 -17.93 9.80
C ALA A 159 9.38 -17.09 10.29
N LEU A 160 9.54 -16.38 11.41
CA LEU A 160 8.52 -15.49 11.95
C LEU A 160 8.22 -14.32 11.01
N SER A 161 9.25 -13.73 10.39
CA SER A 161 9.09 -12.66 9.40
C SER A 161 8.28 -13.12 8.18
N GLY A 162 8.53 -14.36 7.71
CA GLY A 162 7.76 -14.99 6.65
C GLY A 162 6.29 -15.22 7.03
N LEU A 163 6.05 -15.74 8.24
CA LEU A 163 4.70 -15.98 8.75
C LEU A 163 3.90 -14.68 8.89
N MET A 164 4.49 -13.64 9.49
CA MET A 164 3.84 -12.33 9.61
C MET A 164 3.53 -11.74 8.24
N SER A 165 4.46 -11.85 7.29
CA SER A 165 4.24 -11.38 5.91
C SER A 165 3.10 -12.13 5.21
N LEU A 166 2.97 -13.45 5.46
CA LEU A 166 1.84 -14.23 4.94
C LEU A 166 0.52 -13.79 5.55
N CYS A 167 0.46 -13.57 6.87
CA CYS A 167 -0.73 -13.08 7.54
C CYS A 167 -1.17 -11.71 6.98
N ILE A 168 -0.22 -10.80 6.78
CA ILE A 168 -0.50 -9.48 6.19
C ILE A 168 -1.03 -9.65 4.76
N LEU A 169 -0.41 -10.50 3.94
CA LEU A 169 -0.85 -10.72 2.56
C LEU A 169 -2.29 -11.27 2.49
N LEU A 170 -2.63 -12.23 3.34
CA LEU A 170 -3.99 -12.75 3.44
C LEU A 170 -4.98 -11.68 3.89
N ALA A 171 -4.62 -10.87 4.89
CA ALA A 171 -5.45 -9.76 5.33
C ALA A 171 -5.67 -8.74 4.20
N LEU A 172 -4.65 -8.43 3.40
CA LEU A 172 -4.77 -7.54 2.25
C LEU A 172 -5.69 -8.12 1.16
N CYS A 173 -5.62 -9.42 0.89
CA CYS A 173 -6.53 -10.07 -0.06
C CYS A 173 -7.97 -10.06 0.41
N LEU A 174 -8.20 -10.28 1.71
CA LEU A 174 -9.55 -10.26 2.28
C LEU A 174 -10.11 -8.84 2.31
N LEU A 175 -9.33 -7.86 2.77
CA LEU A 175 -9.77 -6.46 2.94
C LEU A 175 -9.81 -5.68 1.62
N GLY A 176 -8.92 -5.99 0.68
CA GLY A 176 -8.87 -5.36 -0.64
C GLY A 176 -10.06 -5.72 -1.55
N GLY A 177 -10.81 -6.77 -1.23
CA GLY A 177 -12.05 -7.14 -1.93
C GLY A 177 -13.28 -6.35 -1.49
N PHE A 178 -13.16 -5.49 -0.47
CA PHE A 178 -14.27 -4.67 0.06
C PHE A 178 -14.19 -3.18 -0.34
N HIS A 179 -13.26 -2.81 -1.23
CA HIS A 179 -13.23 -1.54 -1.95
C HIS A 179 -13.68 -1.74 -3.40
#